data_AF-A0A8K0IBI0-F1
#
_entry.id   AF-A0A8K0IBI0-F1
#
_cell.length_a   1.000
_cell.length_b   1.000
_cell.length_c   1.000
_cell.angle_alpha   90.00
_cell.angle_beta   90.00
_cell.angle_gamma   90.00
#
_symmetry.space_group_name_H-M   'P 1'
#
loop_
_entity.id
_entity.type
_entity.pdbx_description
1 polymer ?
#
loop_
_entity_poly.entity_id
_entity_poly.type
_entity_poly.pdbx_seq_one_letter_code
_entity_poly.pdbx_strand_id
1 'polypeptide(L)'
;MGEGKDLEKAERWLRFVVKRNVKWLELQMHLYIDEILPSCVFNCQSLQVLKLEVMCGFIGLPGPVSLPKLKRLEVSYAEFLDDSLKDLLSGCPLLEVLSFEHCYFFSLEICSPELKRLQLYVPDDAETVVRISAPKLVSFTYWGMVFQELALMNLSSLAHASVCLFFNSLNDDIGDTDRYRRISSVLAGLHNVESLEFLCGAFKWLWLHVSFFPAAFCDPYTSILFFFKFFLQRRDRSQSLPLFRNLKHLRAGISLDKDGIAAITSLLHCSPNLESLVIDQYKVPQNSSCMEGESMATMPDSARLCHLRVVEISNFGATEHELSFVKLLSGDIFSAEKVTLVPSKKTQNRVTLHEDGSSSTIIQHEEIQGSPTSSSLLHACLQ
;
A
#
# COMPACT_ATOMS: atom_id res chain seq x y z
N MET A 1 -9.76 -16.62 38.90
CA MET A 1 -9.30 -17.96 39.37
C MET A 1 -9.76 -19.04 38.39
N GLY A 2 -9.29 -18.92 37.16
CA GLY A 2 -9.34 -19.97 36.13
C GLY A 2 -8.19 -19.85 35.12
N GLU A 3 -7.38 -18.80 35.24
CA GLU A 3 -6.68 -18.20 34.10
C GLU A 3 -5.36 -18.87 33.69
N GLY A 4 -4.71 -19.69 34.54
CA GLY A 4 -3.47 -20.40 34.16
C GLY A 4 -3.66 -21.80 33.56
N LYS A 5 -4.88 -22.34 33.56
CA LYS A 5 -5.13 -23.74 33.15
C LYS A 5 -5.19 -23.94 31.64
N ASP A 6 -5.42 -22.87 30.87
CA ASP A 6 -5.64 -23.00 29.44
C ASP A 6 -4.32 -22.99 28.65
N LEU A 7 -3.31 -22.23 29.08
CA LEU A 7 -1.96 -22.30 28.48
C LEU A 7 -1.25 -23.62 28.80
N GLU A 8 -1.35 -24.15 30.02
CA GLU A 8 -0.78 -25.47 30.37
C GLU A 8 -1.42 -26.61 29.57
N LYS A 9 -2.75 -26.56 29.38
CA LYS A 9 -3.45 -27.52 28.51
C LYS A 9 -3.04 -27.35 27.05
N ALA A 10 -2.94 -26.12 26.57
CA ALA A 10 -2.47 -25.82 25.22
C ALA A 10 -1.06 -26.34 25.01
N GLU A 11 -0.14 -26.14 25.96
CA GLU A 11 1.22 -26.65 25.89
C GLU A 11 1.24 -28.19 25.82
N ARG A 12 0.42 -28.88 26.61
CA ARG A 12 0.31 -30.35 26.56
C ARG A 12 -0.17 -30.83 25.18
N TRP A 13 -1.15 -30.16 24.60
CA TRP A 13 -1.65 -30.47 23.26
C TRP A 13 -0.61 -30.17 22.18
N LEU A 14 0.06 -29.02 22.24
CA LEU A 14 1.11 -28.63 21.31
C LEU A 14 2.29 -29.59 21.33
N ARG A 15 2.71 -30.06 22.51
CA ARG A 15 3.75 -31.11 22.63
C ARG A 15 3.33 -32.40 21.93
N PHE A 16 2.05 -32.79 22.00
CA PHE A 16 1.54 -33.96 21.29
C PHE A 16 1.55 -33.74 19.77
N VAL A 17 1.13 -32.55 19.32
CA VAL A 17 1.10 -32.17 17.89
C VAL A 17 2.52 -32.14 17.32
N VAL A 18 3.47 -31.46 17.96
CA VAL A 18 4.88 -31.37 17.53
C VAL A 18 5.52 -32.75 17.44
N LYS A 19 5.24 -33.66 18.40
CA LYS A 19 5.73 -35.06 18.35
C LYS A 19 5.26 -35.86 17.14
N ARG A 20 4.20 -35.43 16.45
CA ARG A 20 3.68 -36.07 15.22
C ARG A 20 4.36 -35.56 13.95
N ASN A 21 5.42 -34.76 14.05
CA ASN A 21 6.14 -34.19 12.92
C ASN A 21 5.24 -33.34 12.01
N VAL A 22 4.39 -32.50 12.60
CA VAL A 22 3.54 -31.60 11.82
C VAL A 22 4.38 -30.67 10.95
N LYS A 23 3.87 -30.39 9.75
CA LYS A 23 4.48 -29.47 8.79
C LYS A 23 3.79 -28.11 8.77
N TRP A 24 2.53 -28.06 9.17
CA TRP A 24 1.71 -26.86 9.19
C TRP A 24 1.11 -26.71 10.58
N LEU A 25 1.27 -25.53 11.17
CA LEU A 25 0.65 -25.19 12.43
C LEU A 25 0.13 -23.76 12.37
N GLU A 26 -1.12 -23.60 12.77
CA GLU A 26 -1.79 -22.32 12.86
C GLU A 26 -2.40 -22.22 14.26
N LEU A 27 -2.03 -21.16 14.97
CA LEU A 27 -2.42 -20.93 16.34
C LEU A 27 -3.02 -19.55 16.47
N GLN A 28 -4.23 -19.52 17.00
CA GLN A 28 -4.87 -18.31 17.48
C GLN A 28 -4.87 -18.37 19.01
N MET A 29 -4.20 -17.42 19.65
CA MET A 29 -3.97 -17.41 21.08
C MET A 29 -4.33 -16.03 21.65
N HIS A 30 -5.09 -16.03 22.74
CA HIS A 30 -5.27 -14.85 23.58
C HIS A 30 -4.32 -15.02 24.76
N LEU A 31 -3.20 -14.30 24.71
CA LEU A 31 -2.22 -14.31 25.80
C LEU A 31 -2.44 -13.12 26.71
N TYR A 32 -2.16 -13.31 27.99
CA TYR A 32 -2.03 -12.20 28.93
C TYR A 32 -0.60 -11.63 28.88
N ILE A 33 -0.42 -10.43 29.46
CA ILE A 33 0.90 -9.81 29.60
C ILE A 33 1.84 -10.80 30.32
N ASP A 34 3.08 -10.93 29.83
CA ASP A 34 4.13 -11.81 30.33
C ASP A 34 3.94 -13.33 30.10
N GLU A 35 2.91 -13.76 29.37
CA GLU A 35 2.79 -15.17 28.98
C GLU A 35 3.76 -15.53 27.85
N ILE A 36 4.54 -16.58 28.07
CA ILE A 36 5.55 -17.07 27.13
C ILE A 36 4.92 -18.12 26.22
N LEU A 37 5.17 -18.00 24.91
CA LEU A 37 4.69 -18.99 23.97
C LEU A 37 5.37 -20.35 24.19
N PRO A 38 4.65 -21.48 23.96
CA PRO A 38 5.21 -22.82 24.15
C PRO A 38 6.49 -23.12 23.34
N SER A 39 7.59 -23.39 24.05
CA SER A 39 8.93 -23.69 23.48
C SER A 39 8.96 -24.83 22.48
N CYS A 40 8.06 -25.80 22.64
CA CYS A 40 7.96 -26.95 21.75
C CYS A 40 7.61 -26.57 20.31
N VAL A 41 6.83 -25.50 20.11
CA VAL A 41 6.46 -25.02 18.77
C VAL A 41 7.69 -24.45 18.07
N PHE A 42 8.47 -23.62 18.77
CA PHE A 42 9.66 -22.93 18.27
C PHE A 42 10.91 -23.81 18.12
N ASN A 43 10.82 -25.10 18.46
CA ASN A 43 11.89 -26.08 18.29
C ASN A 43 11.48 -27.27 17.39
N CYS A 44 10.34 -27.15 16.69
CA CYS A 44 9.77 -28.21 15.88
C CYS A 44 10.55 -28.44 14.56
N GLN A 45 11.26 -29.57 14.47
CA GLN A 45 12.19 -29.89 13.37
C GLN A 45 11.51 -30.23 12.04
N SER A 46 10.19 -30.48 12.05
CA SER A 46 9.39 -30.82 10.86
C SER A 46 8.60 -29.65 10.30
N LEU A 47 8.47 -28.56 11.07
CA LEU A 47 7.55 -27.47 10.76
C LEU A 47 8.04 -26.70 9.53
N GLN A 48 7.11 -26.45 8.59
CA GLN A 48 7.35 -25.74 7.34
C GLN A 48 6.54 -24.45 7.26
N VAL A 49 5.37 -24.43 7.89
CA VAL A 49 4.48 -23.27 7.96
C VAL A 49 4.05 -23.07 9.41
N LEU A 50 4.24 -21.84 9.90
CA LEU A 50 3.79 -21.39 11.20
C LEU A 50 2.99 -20.10 11.03
N LYS A 51 1.73 -20.12 11.45
CA LYS A 51 0.88 -18.94 11.55
C LYS A 51 0.53 -18.69 13.00
N LEU A 52 0.76 -17.49 13.48
CA LEU A 52 0.55 -17.09 14.87
C LEU A 52 -0.30 -15.84 14.89
N GLU A 53 -1.54 -15.96 15.34
CA GLU A 53 -2.39 -14.82 15.68
C GLU A 53 -2.39 -14.71 17.20
N VAL A 54 -1.69 -13.69 17.72
CA VAL A 54 -1.48 -13.54 19.15
C VAL A 54 -2.17 -12.26 19.59
N MET A 55 -3.37 -12.37 20.12
CA MET A 55 -4.19 -11.22 20.53
C MET A 55 -3.74 -10.72 21.92
N CYS A 56 -2.50 -10.26 22.03
CA CYS A 56 -1.88 -9.78 23.27
C CYS A 56 -0.94 -8.59 23.04
N GLY A 57 -0.37 -8.05 24.13
CA GLY A 57 0.78 -7.15 24.04
C GLY A 57 2.07 -7.89 23.67
N PHE A 58 3.14 -7.70 24.45
CA PHE A 58 4.45 -8.31 24.23
C PHE A 58 4.44 -9.84 24.04
N ILE A 59 5.08 -10.32 22.98
CA ILE A 59 5.43 -11.73 22.79
C ILE A 59 6.75 -12.02 23.49
N GLY A 60 6.69 -12.80 24.57
CA GLY A 60 7.85 -13.47 25.14
C GLY A 60 8.18 -14.73 24.34
N LEU A 61 9.34 -14.75 23.67
CA LEU A 61 9.85 -15.99 23.07
C LEU A 61 10.44 -16.91 24.15
N PRO A 62 10.22 -18.23 24.07
CA PRO A 62 10.62 -19.20 25.09
C PRO A 62 12.12 -19.54 25.17
N GLY A 63 13.01 -18.67 24.65
CA GLY A 63 14.44 -18.92 24.51
C GLY A 63 14.86 -19.18 23.05
N PRO A 64 16.00 -19.86 22.80
CA PRO A 64 16.54 -20.04 21.46
C PRO A 64 15.53 -20.73 20.52
N VAL A 65 15.32 -20.14 19.35
CA VAL A 65 14.41 -20.65 18.32
C VAL A 65 15.20 -21.53 17.35
N SER A 66 14.66 -22.70 17.01
CA SER A 66 15.23 -23.60 16.00
C SER A 66 14.14 -24.25 15.17
N LEU A 67 13.88 -23.68 13.98
CA LEU A 67 12.89 -24.13 13.03
C LEU A 67 13.54 -24.36 11.65
N PRO A 68 14.43 -25.37 11.53
CA PRO A 68 15.33 -25.48 10.39
C PRO A 68 14.65 -25.78 9.04
N LYS A 69 13.37 -26.18 9.04
CA LYS A 69 12.58 -26.45 7.83
C LYS A 69 11.50 -25.41 7.56
N LEU A 70 11.41 -24.36 8.38
CA LEU A 70 10.37 -23.35 8.25
C LEU A 70 10.60 -22.52 6.99
N LYS A 71 9.57 -22.49 6.15
CA LYS A 71 9.54 -21.74 4.89
C LYS A 71 8.59 -20.56 4.94
N ARG A 72 7.60 -20.58 5.83
CA ARG A 72 6.59 -19.53 5.97
C ARG A 72 6.33 -19.24 7.43
N LEU A 73 6.47 -17.98 7.80
CA LEU A 73 6.12 -17.43 9.10
C LEU A 73 5.14 -16.27 8.88
N GLU A 74 3.96 -16.36 9.47
CA GLU A 74 2.98 -15.28 9.48
C GLU A 74 2.62 -15.00 10.93
N VAL A 75 2.76 -13.74 11.35
CA VAL A 75 2.42 -13.33 12.71
C VAL A 75 1.49 -12.13 12.64
N SER A 76 0.40 -12.19 13.42
CA SER A 76 -0.58 -11.12 13.51
C SER A 76 -0.82 -10.70 14.96
N TYR A 77 -1.02 -9.40 15.17
CA TYR A 77 -1.39 -8.75 16.45
C TYR A 77 -0.35 -8.83 17.57
N ALA A 78 0.94 -8.94 17.21
CA ALA A 78 2.03 -9.20 18.15
C ALA A 78 2.95 -8.00 18.42
N GLU A 79 3.42 -7.82 19.66
CA GLU A 79 4.47 -6.86 19.98
C GLU A 79 5.81 -7.56 20.25
N PHE A 80 6.88 -7.12 19.57
CA PHE A 80 8.22 -7.72 19.68
C PHE A 80 9.21 -6.79 20.37
N LEU A 81 9.98 -7.33 21.31
CA LEU A 81 11.23 -6.71 21.76
C LEU A 81 12.35 -6.95 20.72
N ASP A 82 13.24 -5.98 20.53
CA ASP A 82 14.25 -5.99 19.46
C ASP A 82 15.04 -7.31 19.35
N ASP A 83 15.55 -7.82 20.48
CA ASP A 83 16.35 -9.05 20.49
C ASP A 83 15.52 -10.30 20.15
N SER A 84 14.24 -10.33 20.52
CA SER A 84 13.38 -11.50 20.32
C SER A 84 13.12 -11.77 18.84
N LEU A 85 12.85 -10.72 18.06
CA LEU A 85 12.59 -10.90 16.64
C LEU A 85 13.85 -11.39 15.89
N LYS A 86 15.01 -10.84 16.23
CA LYS A 86 16.28 -11.26 15.64
C LYS A 86 16.56 -12.74 15.92
N ASP A 87 16.33 -13.19 17.14
CA ASP A 87 16.48 -14.58 17.53
C ASP A 87 15.52 -15.50 16.76
N LEU A 88 14.24 -15.11 16.61
CA LEU A 88 13.23 -15.83 15.84
C LEU A 88 13.65 -16.01 14.37
N LEU A 89 14.08 -14.93 13.72
CA LEU A 89 14.49 -14.98 12.31
C LEU A 89 15.77 -15.78 12.11
N SER A 90 16.74 -15.68 13.04
CA SER A 90 17.99 -16.46 12.98
C SER A 90 17.76 -17.97 13.11
N GLY A 91 16.71 -18.37 13.84
CA GLY A 91 16.29 -19.76 14.00
C GLY A 91 15.62 -20.37 12.76
N CYS A 92 15.33 -19.57 11.72
CA CYS A 92 14.56 -19.97 10.54
C CYS A 92 15.38 -19.81 9.23
N PRO A 93 16.45 -20.59 9.01
CA PRO A 93 17.40 -20.36 7.91
C PRO A 93 16.84 -20.59 6.49
N LEU A 94 15.70 -21.28 6.35
CA LEU A 94 15.07 -21.58 5.05
C LEU A 94 13.81 -20.73 4.78
N LEU A 95 13.64 -19.62 5.50
CA LEU A 95 12.43 -18.81 5.43
C LEU A 95 12.27 -18.13 4.05
N GLU A 96 11.22 -18.51 3.32
CA GLU A 96 10.89 -17.98 1.99
C GLU A 96 9.78 -16.93 2.04
N VAL A 97 8.92 -16.96 3.06
CA VAL A 97 7.79 -16.05 3.24
C VAL A 97 7.72 -15.55 4.68
N LEU A 98 7.64 -14.23 4.83
CA LEU A 98 7.48 -13.56 6.11
C LEU A 98 6.34 -12.55 6.02
N SER A 99 5.41 -12.61 6.98
CA SER A 99 4.32 -11.64 7.11
C SER A 99 4.19 -11.17 8.55
N PHE A 100 4.10 -9.86 8.73
CA PHE A 100 3.74 -9.22 9.98
C PHE A 100 2.52 -8.34 9.78
N GLU A 101 1.44 -8.64 10.51
CA GLU A 101 0.18 -7.92 10.42
C GLU A 101 -0.20 -7.36 11.79
N HIS A 102 -0.39 -6.04 11.89
CA HIS A 102 -0.68 -5.38 13.18
C HIS A 102 0.37 -5.70 14.25
N CYS A 103 1.64 -5.77 13.85
CA CYS A 103 2.74 -6.05 14.76
C CYS A 103 3.51 -4.78 15.13
N TYR A 104 3.95 -4.70 16.38
CA TYR A 104 4.70 -3.57 16.93
C TYR A 104 6.18 -3.91 17.09
N PHE A 105 7.05 -2.99 16.69
CA PHE A 105 8.51 -3.13 16.73
C PHE A 105 9.15 -1.81 17.17
N PHE A 106 10.19 -1.87 18.00
CA PHE A 106 11.01 -0.69 18.26
C PHE A 106 11.98 -0.45 17.10
N SER A 107 12.66 -1.50 16.63
CA SER A 107 13.45 -1.51 15.40
C SER A 107 13.25 -2.83 14.65
N LEU A 108 13.20 -2.78 13.32
CA LEU A 108 13.00 -3.96 12.48
C LEU A 108 14.13 -4.10 11.46
N GLU A 109 15.01 -5.08 11.66
CA GLU A 109 16.05 -5.44 10.70
C GLU A 109 15.80 -6.84 10.12
N ILE A 110 15.60 -6.91 8.81
CA ILE A 110 15.38 -8.15 8.07
C ILE A 110 16.56 -8.37 7.11
N CYS A 111 17.43 -9.31 7.47
CA CYS A 111 18.56 -9.75 6.67
C CYS A 111 18.38 -11.23 6.33
N SER A 112 17.86 -11.56 5.14
CA SER A 112 17.61 -12.94 4.74
C SER A 112 17.99 -13.22 3.28
N PRO A 113 18.88 -14.19 3.01
CA PRO A 113 19.27 -14.55 1.65
C PRO A 113 18.24 -15.41 0.91
N GLU A 114 17.31 -16.05 1.61
CA GLU A 114 16.32 -16.98 1.02
C GLU A 114 14.89 -16.40 0.90
N LEU A 115 14.65 -15.23 1.50
CA LEU A 115 13.32 -14.62 1.54
C LEU A 115 12.86 -14.21 0.14
N LYS A 116 11.68 -14.66 -0.26
CA LYS A 116 11.05 -14.40 -1.58
C LYS A 116 9.84 -13.47 -1.48
N ARG A 117 9.13 -13.50 -0.35
CA ARG A 117 7.94 -12.67 -0.12
C ARG A 117 7.99 -12.07 1.28
N LEU A 118 7.75 -10.76 1.35
CA LEU A 118 7.70 -10.00 2.60
C LEU A 118 6.45 -9.13 2.61
N GLN A 119 5.67 -9.22 3.69
CA GLN A 119 4.50 -8.38 3.94
C GLN A 119 4.64 -7.74 5.32
N LEU A 120 4.54 -6.42 5.37
CA LEU A 120 4.67 -5.65 6.60
C LEU A 120 3.48 -4.68 6.71
N TYR A 121 2.68 -4.84 7.75
CA TYR A 121 1.70 -3.84 8.19
C TYR A 121 2.11 -3.31 9.56
N VAL A 122 2.67 -2.10 9.57
CA VAL A 122 3.23 -1.46 10.78
C VAL A 122 2.25 -0.36 11.24
N PRO A 123 1.58 -0.52 12.39
CA PRO A 123 0.66 0.48 12.94
C PRO A 123 1.38 1.74 13.48
N ASP A 124 0.57 2.72 13.92
CA ASP A 124 0.84 4.16 14.09
C ASP A 124 1.89 4.57 15.17
N ASP A 125 2.40 3.62 15.97
CA ASP A 125 3.08 3.99 17.21
C ASP A 125 4.61 3.82 17.14
N ALA A 126 5.30 4.96 17.27
CA ALA A 126 6.75 5.19 17.40
C ALA A 126 7.59 5.21 16.11
N GLU A 127 8.75 5.88 16.22
CA GLU A 127 9.76 6.11 15.17
C GLU A 127 10.47 4.80 14.73
N THR A 128 9.72 3.74 14.45
CA THR A 128 10.26 2.45 14.05
C THR A 128 11.11 2.61 12.80
N VAL A 129 12.37 2.18 12.91
CA VAL A 129 13.29 2.12 11.78
C VAL A 129 13.25 0.73 11.19
N VAL A 130 12.88 0.63 9.91
CA VAL A 130 12.76 -0.63 9.17
C VAL A 130 13.89 -0.72 8.14
N ARG A 131 14.73 -1.75 8.28
CA ARG A 131 15.89 -2.02 7.43
C ARG A 131 15.75 -3.39 6.77
N ILE A 132 15.73 -3.43 5.44
CA ILE A 132 15.49 -4.67 4.68
C ILE A 132 16.62 -4.92 3.68
N SER A 133 17.23 -6.11 3.79
CA SER A 133 18.23 -6.63 2.87
C SER A 133 17.90 -8.09 2.54
N ALA A 134 17.37 -8.30 1.32
CA ALA A 134 16.86 -9.60 0.89
C ALA A 134 17.04 -9.75 -0.65
N PRO A 135 18.21 -10.25 -1.11
CA PRO A 135 18.55 -10.24 -2.53
C PRO A 135 17.65 -11.13 -3.41
N LYS A 136 17.03 -12.16 -2.83
CA LYS A 136 16.09 -13.07 -3.53
C LYS A 136 14.61 -12.64 -3.38
N LEU A 137 14.34 -11.47 -2.79
CA LEU A 137 12.98 -10.98 -2.59
C LEU A 137 12.35 -10.67 -3.95
N VAL A 138 11.19 -11.29 -4.24
CA VAL A 138 10.45 -11.13 -5.50
C VAL A 138 9.21 -10.26 -5.32
N SER A 139 8.58 -10.35 -4.15
CA SER A 139 7.37 -9.59 -3.81
C SER A 139 7.54 -8.90 -2.46
N PHE A 140 7.22 -7.61 -2.43
CA PHE A 140 7.24 -6.78 -1.24
C PHE A 140 5.92 -6.05 -1.06
N THR A 141 5.32 -6.15 0.12
CA THR A 141 4.16 -5.35 0.51
C THR A 141 4.48 -4.61 1.79
N TYR A 142 4.30 -3.30 1.80
CA TYR A 142 4.50 -2.47 2.97
C TYR A 142 3.35 -1.50 3.14
N TRP A 143 2.78 -1.51 4.33
CA TRP A 143 1.70 -0.65 4.77
C TRP A 143 2.14 0.00 6.08
N GLY A 144 2.28 1.32 6.11
CA GLY A 144 2.81 2.01 7.28
C GLY A 144 2.77 3.53 7.15
N MET A 145 3.26 4.22 8.18
CA MET A 145 3.25 5.68 8.24
C MET A 145 4.42 6.28 7.46
N VAL A 146 4.20 7.42 6.79
CA VAL A 146 5.23 8.13 5.99
C VAL A 146 6.45 8.55 6.82
N PHE A 147 6.26 8.79 8.12
CA PHE A 147 7.34 9.21 9.00
C PHE A 147 8.27 8.08 9.44
N GLN A 148 7.96 6.82 9.18
CA GLN A 148 8.85 5.71 9.51
C GLN A 148 10.06 5.70 8.56
N GLU A 149 11.25 5.42 9.08
CA GLU A 149 12.44 5.27 8.23
C GLU A 149 12.42 3.88 7.62
N LEU A 150 12.13 3.80 6.31
CA LEU A 150 12.19 2.55 5.55
C LEU A 150 13.41 2.55 4.63
N ALA A 151 14.43 1.79 5.03
CA ALA A 151 15.66 1.60 4.27
C ALA A 151 15.61 0.27 3.50
N LEU A 152 15.41 0.38 2.19
CA LEU A 152 15.45 -0.73 1.24
C LEU A 152 16.85 -0.81 0.63
N MET A 153 17.64 -1.81 1.04
CA MET A 153 19.05 -1.89 0.68
C MET A 153 19.29 -2.79 -0.54
N ASN A 154 19.36 -4.11 -0.33
CA ASN A 154 19.67 -5.07 -1.40
C ASN A 154 18.43 -5.86 -1.81
N LEU A 155 17.69 -5.33 -2.79
CA LEU A 155 16.46 -5.92 -3.34
C LEU A 155 16.58 -6.21 -4.84
N SER A 156 17.69 -6.81 -5.27
CA SER A 156 18.05 -6.98 -6.68
C SER A 156 17.08 -7.84 -7.50
N SER A 157 16.36 -8.77 -6.88
CA SER A 157 15.38 -9.65 -7.55
C SER A 157 13.94 -9.16 -7.48
N LEU A 158 13.70 -7.96 -6.93
CA LEU A 158 12.35 -7.48 -6.64
C LEU A 158 11.60 -7.16 -7.94
N ALA A 159 10.53 -7.90 -8.21
CA ALA A 159 9.70 -7.74 -9.39
C ALA A 159 8.40 -6.99 -9.09
N HIS A 160 7.82 -7.22 -7.90
CA HIS A 160 6.53 -6.66 -7.51
C HIS A 160 6.64 -5.95 -6.15
N ALA A 161 6.18 -4.69 -6.12
CA ALA A 161 6.08 -3.93 -4.89
C ALA A 161 4.68 -3.32 -4.74
N SER A 162 4.12 -3.41 -3.54
CA SER A 162 2.90 -2.72 -3.13
C SER A 162 3.18 -1.91 -1.88
N VAL A 163 3.13 -0.59 -1.98
CA VAL A 163 3.39 0.32 -0.87
C VAL A 163 2.16 1.18 -0.62
N CYS A 164 1.61 1.10 0.59
CA CYS A 164 0.57 1.99 1.08
C CYS A 164 1.13 2.85 2.20
N LEU A 165 1.11 4.17 2.02
CA LEU A 165 1.59 5.10 3.03
C LEU A 165 0.44 5.90 3.64
N PHE A 166 0.41 5.92 4.97
CA PHE A 166 -0.54 6.69 5.77
C PHE A 166 0.13 7.96 6.30
N PHE A 167 -0.66 9.01 6.49
CA PHE A 167 -0.19 10.23 7.15
C PHE A 167 -1.12 10.51 8.33
N ASN A 168 -0.53 10.80 9.48
CA ASN A 168 -1.29 11.19 10.65
C ASN A 168 -1.33 12.72 10.74
N SER A 169 -2.51 13.31 10.96
CA SER A 169 -2.70 14.76 11.10
C SER A 169 -2.23 15.29 12.46
N LEU A 170 -1.96 14.40 13.41
CA LEU A 170 -1.72 14.75 14.82
C LEU A 170 -0.24 15.02 15.14
N ASN A 171 0.70 14.54 14.32
CA ASN A 171 2.14 14.73 14.51
C ASN A 171 2.68 15.79 13.54
N ASP A 172 2.37 17.06 13.81
CA ASP A 172 2.82 18.22 13.03
C ASP A 172 4.32 18.56 13.24
N ASP A 173 5.04 17.79 14.05
CA ASP A 173 6.46 18.03 14.37
C ASP A 173 7.42 17.68 13.21
N ILE A 174 6.98 16.85 12.26
CA ILE A 174 7.81 16.44 11.12
C ILE A 174 7.59 17.39 9.94
N GLY A 175 8.56 18.25 9.68
CA GLY A 175 8.54 19.17 8.55
C GLY A 175 8.36 18.46 7.20
N ASP A 176 7.65 19.11 6.27
CA ASP A 176 7.34 18.61 4.92
C ASP A 176 8.57 17.99 4.21
N THR A 177 9.74 18.61 4.36
CA THR A 177 11.02 18.14 3.78
C THR A 177 11.44 16.74 4.22
N ASP A 178 11.18 16.36 5.47
CA ASP A 178 11.56 15.06 6.01
C ASP A 178 10.70 13.94 5.43
N ARG A 179 9.39 14.20 5.32
CA ARG A 179 8.42 13.30 4.68
C ARG A 179 8.81 13.04 3.23
N TYR A 180 9.22 14.07 2.48
CA TYR A 180 9.65 13.92 1.08
C TYR A 180 10.89 13.06 0.94
N ARG A 181 11.88 13.27 1.82
CA ARG A 181 13.10 12.47 1.81
C ARG A 181 12.79 10.99 2.02
N ARG A 182 11.86 10.68 2.93
CA ARG A 182 11.43 9.30 3.22
C ARG A 182 10.73 8.65 2.05
N ILE A 183 9.72 9.32 1.46
CA ILE A 183 9.03 8.78 0.27
C ILE A 183 10.01 8.59 -0.89
N SER A 184 10.90 9.57 -1.12
CA SER A 184 11.91 9.49 -2.19
C SER A 184 12.89 8.34 -1.95
N SER A 185 13.30 8.10 -0.70
CA SER A 185 14.13 6.96 -0.31
C SER A 185 13.44 5.63 -0.59
N VAL A 186 12.15 5.51 -0.26
CA VAL A 186 11.35 4.30 -0.55
C VAL A 186 11.27 4.06 -2.06
N LEU A 187 10.88 5.07 -2.84
CA LEU A 187 10.81 4.96 -4.29
C LEU A 187 12.18 4.63 -4.90
N ALA A 188 13.26 5.23 -4.40
CA ALA A 188 14.63 4.93 -4.82
C ALA A 188 15.00 3.47 -4.54
N GLY A 189 14.51 2.88 -3.45
CA GLY A 189 14.66 1.44 -3.19
C GLY A 189 13.87 0.52 -4.13
N LEU A 190 12.85 1.05 -4.80
CA LEU A 190 11.93 0.30 -5.67
C LEU A 190 12.15 0.53 -7.17
N HIS A 191 13.23 1.22 -7.56
CA HIS A 191 13.47 1.64 -8.95
C HIS A 191 13.52 0.51 -9.99
N ASN A 192 13.81 -0.74 -9.59
CA ASN A 192 14.00 -1.87 -10.50
C ASN A 192 12.76 -2.74 -10.72
N VAL A 193 11.64 -2.47 -10.04
CA VAL A 193 10.45 -3.32 -10.09
C VAL A 193 9.75 -3.30 -11.46
N GLU A 194 9.11 -4.41 -11.82
CA GLU A 194 8.27 -4.50 -13.03
C GLU A 194 6.82 -4.05 -12.76
N SER A 195 6.36 -4.21 -11.53
CA SER A 195 5.02 -3.81 -11.09
C SER A 195 5.10 -3.04 -9.78
N LEU A 196 4.52 -1.85 -9.76
CA LEU A 196 4.40 -1.00 -8.58
C LEU A 196 2.95 -0.64 -8.33
N GLU A 197 2.45 -1.02 -7.16
CA GLU A 197 1.23 -0.48 -6.58
C GLU A 197 1.61 0.54 -5.51
N PHE A 198 1.28 1.79 -5.75
CA PHE A 198 1.58 2.89 -4.84
C PHE A 198 0.27 3.55 -4.41
N LEU A 199 -0.15 3.22 -3.20
CA LEU A 199 -1.39 3.70 -2.63
C LEU A 199 -1.04 4.81 -1.62
N CYS A 200 -1.65 5.96 -1.84
CA CYS A 200 -1.68 7.00 -0.84
C CYS A 200 -3.12 7.18 -0.42
N GLY A 201 -3.41 6.96 0.84
CA GLY A 201 -4.75 7.22 1.32
C GLY A 201 -4.83 7.17 2.81
N ALA A 202 -5.61 8.11 3.34
CA ALA A 202 -6.35 7.84 4.57
C ALA A 202 -7.51 6.88 4.27
N PHE A 203 -7.15 5.68 3.81
CA PHE A 203 -8.12 4.70 3.41
C PHE A 203 -8.90 4.30 4.65
N LYS A 204 -10.20 4.57 4.58
CA LYS A 204 -11.20 4.04 5.49
C LYS A 204 -11.07 2.51 5.43
N TRP A 205 -10.51 1.94 6.49
CA TRP A 205 -10.39 0.52 6.83
C TRP A 205 -11.71 -0.29 6.79
N LEU A 206 -12.82 0.28 6.33
CA LEU A 206 -14.10 -0.40 6.19
C LEU A 206 -14.37 -0.73 4.72
N TRP A 207 -13.83 -1.83 4.23
CA TRP A 207 -14.54 -2.82 3.41
C TRP A 207 -13.61 -4.01 3.13
N LEU A 208 -13.42 -4.90 4.10
CA LEU A 208 -13.81 -6.33 3.95
C LEU A 208 -13.43 -7.24 5.12
N HIS A 209 -12.51 -6.90 6.02
CA HIS A 209 -12.23 -7.76 7.18
C HIS A 209 -11.85 -6.95 8.42
N VAL A 210 -12.26 -7.45 9.59
CA VAL A 210 -12.00 -6.97 10.96
C VAL A 210 -13.01 -5.96 11.52
N SER A 211 -13.96 -6.53 12.27
CA SER A 211 -15.02 -5.87 13.04
C SER A 211 -14.52 -5.20 14.33
N PHE A 212 -13.34 -4.57 14.38
CA PHE A 212 -12.84 -4.02 15.64
C PHE A 212 -11.74 -2.95 15.46
N PHE A 213 -12.12 -1.69 15.15
CA PHE A 213 -11.32 -0.53 15.56
C PHE A 213 -12.21 0.73 15.70
N PRO A 214 -11.99 1.62 16.70
CA PRO A 214 -12.74 2.86 16.85
C PRO A 214 -12.39 3.85 15.74
N ALA A 215 -13.43 4.46 15.17
CA ALA A 215 -13.39 5.39 14.04
C ALA A 215 -12.73 6.77 14.32
N ALA A 216 -11.79 6.88 15.26
CA ALA A 216 -11.37 8.15 15.85
C ALA A 216 -9.92 8.60 15.54
N PHE A 217 -9.09 7.81 14.86
CA PHE A 217 -7.63 8.07 14.81
C PHE A 217 -7.01 8.46 13.46
N CYS A 218 -7.81 8.70 12.43
CA CYS A 218 -7.29 9.30 11.20
C CYS A 218 -8.33 10.28 10.64
N ASP A 219 -8.03 11.57 10.70
CA ASP A 219 -8.70 12.56 9.85
C ASP A 219 -8.23 12.30 8.41
N PRO A 220 -9.11 11.87 7.49
CA PRO A 220 -8.68 11.41 6.20
C PRO A 220 -8.28 12.53 5.22
N TYR A 221 -8.52 13.78 5.59
CA TYR A 221 -8.41 14.93 4.71
C TYR A 221 -7.00 15.49 4.68
N THR A 222 -6.31 15.43 5.83
CA THR A 222 -4.98 16.01 5.99
C THR A 222 -3.91 15.17 5.30
N SER A 223 -4.08 13.83 5.30
CA SER A 223 -3.13 12.88 4.69
C SER A 223 -3.00 13.01 3.18
N ILE A 224 -4.09 13.37 2.53
CA ILE A 224 -4.23 13.50 1.08
C ILE A 224 -3.48 14.76 0.59
N LEU A 225 -3.66 15.89 1.28
CA LEU A 225 -3.03 17.18 0.95
C LEU A 225 -1.49 17.14 1.02
N PHE A 226 -0.90 16.35 1.92
CA PHE A 226 0.57 16.29 2.08
C PHE A 226 1.29 15.44 1.03
N PHE A 227 0.69 14.35 0.56
CA PHE A 227 1.19 13.58 -0.58
C PHE A 227 1.21 14.40 -1.87
N PHE A 228 0.29 15.33 -1.97
CA PHE A 228 0.15 16.21 -3.12
C PHE A 228 1.15 17.35 -3.11
N LYS A 229 1.48 17.90 -1.94
CA LYS A 229 2.68 18.73 -1.81
C LYS A 229 3.98 17.98 -2.17
N PHE A 230 4.08 16.66 -1.96
CA PHE A 230 5.27 15.85 -2.32
C PHE A 230 5.66 15.94 -3.79
N PHE A 231 4.70 15.96 -4.70
CA PHE A 231 5.01 16.14 -6.12
C PHE A 231 5.06 17.60 -6.57
N LEU A 232 4.35 18.49 -5.88
CA LEU A 232 4.29 19.91 -6.22
C LEU A 232 5.48 20.74 -5.73
N GLN A 233 6.18 20.30 -4.69
CA GLN A 233 7.38 20.99 -4.20
C GLN A 233 8.64 20.63 -5.02
N ARG A 234 8.51 20.62 -6.36
CA ARG A 234 9.58 20.59 -7.37
C ARG A 234 10.49 21.84 -7.36
N ARG A 235 10.58 22.55 -6.23
CA ARG A 235 11.40 23.77 -6.13
C ARG A 235 12.85 23.46 -5.72
N ASP A 236 13.12 22.30 -5.16
CA ASP A 236 14.49 21.86 -4.88
C ASP A 236 14.93 20.81 -5.90
N ARG A 237 15.72 21.24 -6.90
CA ARG A 237 16.28 20.42 -7.98
C ARG A 237 17.29 19.35 -7.50
N SER A 238 17.49 19.21 -6.20
CA SER A 238 18.49 18.30 -5.60
C SER A 238 18.01 16.86 -5.39
N GLN A 239 16.70 16.57 -5.44
CA GLN A 239 16.13 15.23 -5.23
C GLN A 239 15.19 14.84 -6.36
N SER A 240 15.73 14.29 -7.45
CA SER A 240 14.95 13.74 -8.55
C SER A 240 14.40 12.35 -8.19
N LEU A 241 13.13 12.08 -8.55
CA LEU A 241 12.55 10.74 -8.50
C LEU A 241 13.43 9.76 -9.29
N PRO A 242 13.56 8.50 -8.85
CA PRO A 242 14.31 7.50 -9.59
C PRO A 242 13.65 7.21 -10.94
N LEU A 243 14.47 6.83 -11.92
CA LEU A 243 13.97 6.39 -13.22
C LEU A 243 13.58 4.91 -13.15
N PHE A 244 12.29 4.62 -13.31
CA PHE A 244 11.71 3.28 -13.29
C PHE A 244 11.82 2.64 -14.68
N ARG A 245 13.02 2.20 -15.05
CA ARG A 245 13.30 1.66 -16.39
C ARG A 245 12.58 0.34 -16.69
N ASN A 246 12.34 -0.47 -15.66
CA ASN A 246 11.74 -1.81 -15.80
C ASN A 246 10.24 -1.82 -15.56
N LEU A 247 9.66 -0.71 -15.11
CA LEU A 247 8.27 -0.65 -14.67
C LEU A 247 7.33 -0.75 -15.87
N LYS A 248 6.51 -1.81 -15.89
CA LYS A 248 5.49 -2.08 -16.90
C LYS A 248 4.09 -1.85 -16.37
N HIS A 249 3.87 -2.07 -15.07
CA HIS A 249 2.56 -1.94 -14.44
C HIS A 249 2.61 -0.96 -13.28
N LEU A 250 1.83 0.11 -13.36
CA LEU A 250 1.67 1.10 -12.30
C LEU A 250 0.20 1.15 -11.88
N ARG A 251 -0.04 0.90 -10.60
CA ARG A 251 -1.33 1.13 -9.95
C ARG A 251 -1.17 2.24 -8.92
N ALA A 252 -1.92 3.32 -9.06
CA ALA A 252 -1.82 4.49 -8.20
C ALA A 252 -3.16 4.75 -7.50
N GLY A 253 -3.14 4.80 -6.17
CA GLY A 253 -4.28 5.28 -5.37
C GLY A 253 -4.18 6.78 -5.18
N ILE A 254 -4.87 7.57 -6.01
CA ILE A 254 -4.76 9.04 -6.08
C ILE A 254 -6.11 9.67 -6.46
N SER A 255 -6.42 10.86 -5.97
CA SER A 255 -7.46 11.71 -6.58
C SER A 255 -6.92 12.39 -7.84
N LEU A 256 -7.76 12.57 -8.87
CA LEU A 256 -7.42 13.37 -10.05
C LEU A 256 -7.84 14.84 -9.88
N ASP A 257 -7.41 15.46 -8.78
CA ASP A 257 -7.41 16.91 -8.62
C ASP A 257 -6.12 17.53 -9.20
N LYS A 258 -5.97 18.85 -9.10
CA LYS A 258 -4.80 19.56 -9.62
C LYS A 258 -3.48 18.93 -9.16
N ASP A 259 -3.41 18.53 -7.89
CA ASP A 259 -2.17 18.10 -7.29
C ASP A 259 -1.89 16.62 -7.59
N GLY A 260 -2.93 15.79 -7.60
CA GLY A 260 -2.83 14.40 -7.98
C GLY A 260 -2.51 14.18 -9.44
N ILE A 261 -2.95 15.10 -10.31
CA ILE A 261 -2.51 15.14 -11.71
C ILE A 261 -1.00 15.43 -11.79
N ALA A 262 -0.49 16.40 -11.04
CA ALA A 262 0.94 16.70 -11.03
C ALA A 262 1.77 15.51 -10.49
N ALA A 263 1.20 14.80 -9.51
CA ALA A 263 1.78 13.61 -8.91
C ALA A 263 1.96 12.46 -9.90
N ILE A 264 0.85 12.01 -10.47
CA ILE A 264 0.88 10.91 -11.43
C ILE A 264 1.70 11.26 -12.65
N THR A 265 1.60 12.50 -13.12
CA THR A 265 2.41 13.02 -14.22
C THR A 265 3.91 12.87 -13.95
N SER A 266 4.37 13.13 -12.74
CA SER A 266 5.78 12.98 -12.37
C SER A 266 6.22 11.51 -12.35
N LEU A 267 5.36 10.59 -11.91
CA LEU A 267 5.64 9.15 -11.98
C LEU A 267 5.68 8.63 -13.41
N LEU A 268 4.74 9.09 -14.25
CA LEU A 268 4.68 8.74 -15.67
C LEU A 268 5.96 9.18 -16.40
N HIS A 269 6.46 10.40 -16.12
CA HIS A 269 7.76 10.86 -16.64
C HIS A 269 8.94 9.94 -16.26
N CYS A 270 8.89 9.34 -15.08
CA CYS A 270 9.94 8.44 -14.61
C CYS A 270 9.78 7.01 -15.13
N SER A 271 8.70 6.70 -15.86
CA SER A 271 8.29 5.34 -16.24
C SER A 271 8.15 5.19 -17.76
N PRO A 272 9.25 5.28 -18.53
CA PRO A 272 9.20 5.37 -20.00
C PRO A 272 8.66 4.10 -20.69
N ASN A 273 8.73 2.94 -20.04
CA ASN A 273 8.33 1.64 -20.59
C ASN A 273 7.00 1.14 -20.03
N LEU A 274 6.19 2.04 -19.48
CA LEU A 274 4.93 1.67 -18.84
C LEU A 274 3.92 1.11 -19.85
N GLU A 275 3.40 -0.08 -19.58
CA GLU A 275 2.42 -0.78 -20.42
C GLU A 275 0.99 -0.68 -19.86
N SER A 276 0.85 -0.59 -18.54
CA SER A 276 -0.45 -0.58 -17.86
C SER A 276 -0.47 0.48 -16.77
N LEU A 277 -1.47 1.35 -16.81
CA LEU A 277 -1.77 2.36 -15.81
C LEU A 277 -3.16 2.11 -15.21
N VAL A 278 -3.21 1.93 -13.89
CA VAL A 278 -4.46 1.80 -13.13
C VAL A 278 -4.51 2.92 -12.10
N ILE A 279 -5.61 3.67 -12.08
CA ILE A 279 -5.84 4.77 -11.13
C ILE A 279 -7.07 4.46 -10.31
N ASP A 280 -6.85 4.25 -9.01
CA ASP A 280 -7.92 4.05 -8.04
C ASP A 280 -8.25 5.35 -7.32
N GLN A 281 -9.24 6.06 -7.86
CA GLN A 281 -9.66 7.35 -7.31
C GLN A 281 -10.49 7.20 -6.03
N TYR A 282 -10.04 7.88 -4.98
CA TYR A 282 -10.86 8.16 -3.80
C TYR A 282 -11.56 9.52 -3.93
N LYS A 283 -12.73 9.66 -3.29
CA LYS A 283 -13.43 10.95 -3.24
C LYS A 283 -12.87 11.80 -2.12
N VAL A 284 -12.37 12.98 -2.47
CA VAL A 284 -12.17 14.08 -1.51
C VAL A 284 -13.54 14.74 -1.27
N PRO A 285 -14.05 14.80 -0.03
CA PRO A 285 -15.31 15.50 0.25
C PRO A 285 -15.17 17.02 0.02
N GLN A 286 -16.20 17.64 -0.57
CA GLN A 286 -16.21 19.02 -1.09
C GLN A 286 -15.91 20.14 -0.07
N ASN A 287 -15.73 19.83 1.22
CA ASN A 287 -15.47 20.81 2.27
C ASN A 287 -13.98 21.05 2.56
N SER A 288 -13.06 20.40 1.84
CA SER A 288 -11.64 20.71 1.94
C SER A 288 -11.33 21.93 1.07
N SER A 289 -11.01 23.07 1.69
CA SER A 289 -10.43 24.21 0.99
C SER A 289 -9.05 23.82 0.47
N CYS A 290 -8.97 23.27 -0.74
CA CYS A 290 -7.71 23.27 -1.48
C CYS A 290 -7.29 24.74 -1.59
N MET A 291 -6.12 25.07 -1.06
CA MET A 291 -5.56 26.41 -1.16
C MET A 291 -5.53 26.81 -2.64
N GLU A 292 -6.24 27.89 -3.00
CA GLU A 292 -6.13 28.51 -4.32
C GLU A 292 -4.71 29.05 -4.49
N GLY A 293 -3.83 28.21 -5.03
CA GLY A 293 -2.45 28.50 -5.38
C GLY A 293 -2.21 28.20 -6.86
N GLU A 294 -1.43 29.05 -7.51
CA GLU A 294 -1.34 29.25 -8.96
C GLU A 294 -0.97 28.02 -9.82
N SER A 295 -1.51 28.03 -11.06
CA SER A 295 -1.18 27.30 -12.28
C SER A 295 -1.10 25.76 -12.26
N MET A 296 -1.87 25.11 -13.14
CA MET A 296 -1.71 23.70 -13.47
C MET A 296 -0.29 23.46 -13.97
N ALA A 297 0.38 22.42 -13.46
CA ALA A 297 1.61 21.95 -14.08
C ALA A 297 1.27 21.52 -15.52
N THR A 298 1.66 22.33 -16.50
CA THR A 298 1.57 21.93 -17.90
C THR A 298 2.59 20.84 -18.13
N MET A 299 2.10 19.70 -18.62
CA MET A 299 2.97 18.68 -19.19
C MET A 299 3.78 19.30 -20.32
N PRO A 300 5.12 19.23 -20.31
CA PRO A 300 5.87 19.50 -21.53
C PRO A 300 5.52 18.42 -22.56
N ASP A 301 5.41 18.81 -23.83
CA ASP A 301 5.01 17.99 -25.00
C ASP A 301 5.85 16.71 -25.26
N SER A 302 6.78 16.35 -24.38
CA SER A 302 7.85 15.37 -24.61
C SER A 302 7.73 14.04 -23.85
N ALA A 303 6.65 13.79 -23.11
CA ALA A 303 6.49 12.59 -22.30
C ALA A 303 5.57 11.55 -22.95
N ARG A 304 5.89 11.11 -24.17
CA ARG A 304 5.11 10.07 -24.85
C ARG A 304 5.25 8.74 -24.12
N LEU A 305 4.16 8.21 -23.60
CA LEU A 305 4.06 6.85 -23.08
C LEU A 305 3.83 5.88 -24.24
N CYS A 306 4.83 5.76 -25.11
CA CYS A 306 4.74 5.01 -26.38
C CYS A 306 4.36 3.53 -26.23
N HIS A 307 4.48 2.96 -25.03
CA HIS A 307 4.22 1.55 -24.73
C HIS A 307 2.91 1.32 -23.98
N LEU A 308 2.14 2.39 -23.68
CA LEU A 308 0.93 2.29 -22.88
C LEU A 308 -0.17 1.56 -23.65
N ARG A 309 -0.61 0.42 -23.11
CA ARG A 309 -1.62 -0.47 -23.72
C ARG A 309 -2.91 -0.50 -22.92
N VAL A 310 -2.83 -0.38 -21.60
CA VAL A 310 -3.99 -0.48 -20.71
C VAL A 310 -4.07 0.76 -19.83
N VAL A 311 -5.22 1.41 -19.83
CA VAL A 311 -5.57 2.50 -18.91
C VAL A 311 -6.88 2.18 -18.23
N GLU A 312 -6.87 2.15 -16.90
CA GLU A 312 -8.07 1.98 -16.09
C GLU A 312 -8.16 3.09 -15.06
N ILE A 313 -9.30 3.79 -15.02
CA ILE A 313 -9.57 4.85 -14.06
C ILE A 313 -10.87 4.51 -13.32
N SER A 314 -10.74 4.21 -12.04
CA SER A 314 -11.85 3.90 -11.15
C SER A 314 -12.56 5.17 -10.66
N ASN A 315 -13.85 5.06 -10.31
CA ASN A 315 -14.65 6.11 -9.68
C ASN A 315 -14.64 7.47 -10.43
N PHE A 316 -14.67 7.41 -11.75
CA PHE A 316 -14.61 8.57 -12.65
C PHE A 316 -15.88 9.43 -12.56
N GLY A 317 -15.73 10.71 -12.23
CA GLY A 317 -16.80 11.69 -12.08
C GLY A 317 -17.00 12.63 -13.27
N ALA A 318 -16.07 12.64 -14.23
CA ALA A 318 -16.01 13.58 -15.35
C ALA A 318 -15.89 15.07 -14.92
N THR A 319 -15.13 15.33 -13.85
CA THR A 319 -14.75 16.69 -13.44
C THR A 319 -13.77 17.34 -14.43
N GLU A 320 -13.63 18.66 -14.41
CA GLU A 320 -12.71 19.39 -15.28
C GLU A 320 -11.25 18.87 -15.20
N HIS A 321 -10.79 18.53 -13.98
CA HIS A 321 -9.46 17.96 -13.76
C HIS A 321 -9.33 16.55 -14.32
N GLU A 322 -10.30 15.67 -14.07
CA GLU A 322 -10.33 14.31 -14.64
C GLU A 322 -10.32 14.35 -16.18
N LEU A 323 -11.13 15.22 -16.79
CA LEU A 323 -11.15 15.44 -18.23
C LEU A 323 -9.81 15.98 -18.75
N SER A 324 -9.20 16.91 -18.01
CA SER A 324 -7.87 17.45 -18.35
C SER A 324 -6.79 16.37 -18.30
N PHE A 325 -6.86 15.44 -17.34
CA PHE A 325 -5.95 14.31 -17.26
C PHE A 325 -6.13 13.32 -18.41
N VAL A 326 -7.37 12.99 -18.78
CA VAL A 326 -7.67 12.16 -19.95
C VAL A 326 -7.17 12.84 -21.24
N LYS A 327 -7.34 14.17 -21.36
CA LYS A 327 -6.81 14.94 -22.49
C LYS A 327 -5.27 14.96 -22.51
N LEU A 328 -4.63 15.06 -21.36
CA LEU A 328 -3.17 14.98 -21.22
C LEU A 328 -2.63 13.64 -21.73
N LEU A 329 -3.35 12.55 -21.46
CA LEU A 329 -3.01 11.23 -21.95
C LEU A 329 -3.49 10.95 -23.39
N SER A 330 -4.28 11.85 -24.00
CA SER A 330 -4.99 11.57 -25.26
C SER A 330 -4.07 11.06 -26.38
N GLY A 331 -2.89 11.67 -26.56
CA GLY A 331 -1.91 11.24 -27.56
C GLY A 331 -1.42 9.79 -27.41
N ASP A 332 -1.36 9.27 -26.18
CA ASP A 332 -0.91 7.91 -25.85
C ASP A 332 -2.09 6.94 -25.66
N ILE A 333 -3.27 7.45 -25.25
CA ILE A 333 -4.53 6.71 -25.11
C ILE A 333 -5.04 6.22 -26.46
N PHE A 334 -4.87 7.00 -27.55
CA PHE A 334 -5.28 6.54 -28.88
C PHE A 334 -4.46 5.35 -29.40
N SER A 335 -3.25 5.12 -28.87
CA SER A 335 -2.46 3.91 -29.13
C SER A 335 -2.73 2.77 -28.15
N ALA A 336 -3.47 3.01 -27.07
CA ALA A 336 -3.76 2.00 -26.06
C ALA A 336 -4.80 0.99 -26.57
N GLU A 337 -4.58 -0.29 -26.26
CA GLU A 337 -5.47 -1.39 -26.64
C GLU A 337 -6.78 -1.40 -25.84
N LYS A 338 -6.72 -0.97 -24.58
CA LYS A 338 -7.86 -0.99 -23.66
C LYS A 338 -7.88 0.24 -22.77
N VAL A 339 -9.00 0.95 -22.79
CA VAL A 339 -9.26 2.10 -21.90
C VAL A 339 -10.58 1.86 -21.19
N THR A 340 -10.55 1.89 -19.86
CA THR A 340 -11.70 1.64 -19.00
C THR A 340 -11.89 2.80 -18.03
N LEU A 341 -13.02 3.50 -18.16
CA LEU A 341 -13.45 4.50 -17.19
C LEU A 341 -14.61 3.90 -16.40
N VAL A 342 -14.40 3.61 -15.11
CA VAL A 342 -15.43 3.05 -14.24
C VAL A 342 -16.18 4.22 -13.59
N PRO A 343 -17.46 4.42 -13.90
CA PRO A 343 -18.20 5.59 -13.42
C PRO A 343 -18.34 5.59 -11.90
N SER A 344 -18.33 6.80 -11.33
CA SER A 344 -18.64 7.00 -9.92
C SER A 344 -20.11 6.65 -9.62
N LYS A 345 -20.37 5.96 -8.51
CA LYS A 345 -21.74 5.59 -8.05
C LYS A 345 -22.68 6.77 -7.75
N LYS A 346 -22.30 8.04 -8.00
CA LYS A 346 -23.09 9.24 -7.64
C LYS A 346 -23.56 10.12 -8.82
N THR A 347 -23.32 9.78 -10.08
CA THR A 347 -23.79 10.63 -11.20
C THR A 347 -25.12 10.13 -11.80
N GLN A 348 -26.22 10.36 -11.08
CA GLN A 348 -27.51 10.67 -11.72
C GLN A 348 -27.61 12.19 -11.80
N ASN A 349 -27.03 12.76 -12.86
CA ASN A 349 -27.36 14.06 -13.42
C ASN A 349 -26.80 14.05 -14.86
N ARG A 350 -27.68 13.82 -15.84
CA ARG A 350 -27.31 13.79 -17.26
C ARG A 350 -27.10 15.23 -17.75
N VAL A 351 -25.94 15.52 -18.30
CA VAL A 351 -25.76 16.64 -19.23
C VAL A 351 -26.00 16.07 -20.64
N THR A 352 -27.11 16.45 -21.28
CA THR A 352 -27.34 16.19 -22.72
C THR A 352 -26.90 17.41 -23.51
N LEU A 353 -25.89 17.23 -24.36
CA LEU A 353 -25.50 18.20 -25.39
C LEU A 353 -26.39 17.96 -26.62
N HIS A 354 -27.11 19.00 -27.06
CA HIS A 354 -27.76 19.03 -28.38
C HIS A 354 -26.80 19.64 -29.42
N GLU A 355 -26.89 19.19 -30.67
CA GLU A 355 -26.00 19.57 -31.79
C GLU A 355 -25.98 21.08 -32.13
N ASP A 356 -26.78 21.88 -31.43
CA ASP A 356 -27.04 23.29 -31.68
C ASP A 356 -26.33 24.21 -30.65
N GLY A 357 -25.54 23.66 -29.72
CA GLY A 357 -24.70 24.45 -28.81
C GLY A 357 -25.43 25.22 -27.70
N SER A 358 -26.67 24.86 -27.39
CA SER A 358 -27.42 25.44 -26.25
C SER A 358 -27.60 24.42 -25.12
N SER A 359 -27.21 24.81 -23.91
CA SER A 359 -27.40 24.04 -22.67
C SER A 359 -28.73 24.41 -22.02
N SER A 360 -29.59 23.44 -21.76
CA SER A 360 -30.75 23.61 -20.87
C SER A 360 -30.77 22.54 -19.79
N THR A 361 -30.80 22.97 -18.52
CA THR A 361 -30.97 22.10 -17.35
C THR A 361 -32.42 21.65 -17.27
N ILE A 362 -32.72 20.43 -17.70
CA ILE A 362 -34.03 19.80 -17.45
C ILE A 362 -33.85 18.80 -16.31
N ILE A 363 -34.47 19.11 -15.17
CA ILE A 363 -34.58 18.17 -14.04
C ILE A 363 -35.74 17.23 -14.38
N GLN A 364 -35.43 16.03 -14.87
CA GLN A 364 -36.37 14.92 -14.89
C GLN A 364 -35.76 13.72 -14.18
N HIS A 365 -36.46 13.28 -13.13
CA HIS A 365 -36.25 11.99 -12.49
C HIS A 365 -36.87 10.91 -13.38
N GLU A 366 -36.06 10.27 -14.22
CA GLU A 366 -36.40 8.96 -14.79
C GLU A 366 -35.27 7.97 -14.50
N GLU A 367 -35.63 6.82 -13.94
CA GLU A 367 -34.77 5.63 -13.85
C GLU A 367 -34.48 5.12 -15.26
N ILE A 368 -33.35 5.55 -15.84
CA ILE A 368 -32.85 4.94 -17.06
C ILE A 368 -32.01 3.72 -16.66
N GLN A 369 -32.54 2.53 -16.96
CA GLN A 369 -31.76 1.30 -17.03
C GLN A 369 -30.66 1.48 -18.09
N GLY A 370 -29.42 1.67 -17.64
CA GLY A 370 -28.25 1.71 -18.50
C GLY A 370 -27.16 2.60 -17.94
N SER A 371 -26.21 2.01 -17.19
CA SER A 371 -24.94 2.67 -16.90
C SER A 371 -24.25 3.04 -18.23
N PRO A 372 -23.76 4.27 -18.42
CA PRO A 372 -23.03 4.63 -19.62
C PRO A 372 -21.81 3.71 -19.77
N THR A 373 -21.64 3.17 -20.98
CA THR A 373 -20.51 2.28 -21.29
C THR A 373 -19.22 3.09 -21.34
N SER A 374 -18.08 2.48 -21.01
CA SER A 374 -16.76 3.13 -21.05
C SER A 374 -16.48 3.85 -22.37
N SER A 375 -16.93 3.28 -23.50
CA SER A 375 -16.80 3.87 -24.84
C SER A 375 -17.57 5.19 -25.00
N SER A 376 -18.80 5.27 -24.47
CA SER A 376 -19.62 6.49 -24.54
C SER A 376 -19.06 7.65 -23.72
N LEU A 377 -18.45 7.35 -22.56
CA LEU A 377 -17.79 8.35 -21.73
C LEU A 377 -16.53 8.90 -22.40
N LEU A 378 -15.69 8.02 -22.97
CA LEU A 378 -14.48 8.43 -23.69
C LEU A 378 -14.80 9.35 -24.88
N HIS A 379 -15.80 9.02 -25.68
CA HIS A 379 -16.21 9.84 -26.82
C HIS A 379 -16.71 11.23 -26.37
N ALA A 380 -17.45 11.31 -25.26
CA ALA A 380 -17.93 12.58 -24.71
C ALA A 380 -16.81 13.43 -24.06
N CYS A 381 -15.73 12.83 -23.58
CA CYS A 381 -14.59 13.55 -22.99
C CYS A 381 -13.66 14.20 -24.03
N LEU A 382 -13.71 13.72 -25.28
CA LEU A 382 -12.76 14.06 -26.35
C LEU A 382 -13.32 15.00 -27.42
N GLN A 383 -14.62 15.33 -27.36
CA GLN A 383 -15.23 16.46 -28.06
C GLN A 383 -15.10 17.74 -27.21
#